data_AF-A0A8W8IJF9-F1
#
_entry.id   AF-A0A8W8IJF9-F1
#
_cell.length_a   1.000
_cell.length_b   1.000
_cell.length_c   1.000
_cell.angle_alpha   90.00
_cell.angle_beta   90.00
_cell.angle_gamma   90.00
#
_symmetry.space_group_name_H-M   'P 1'
#
loop_
_entity.id
_entity.type
_entity.pdbx_description
1 polymer ?
#
loop_
_entity_poly.entity_id
_entity_poly.type
_entity_poly.pdbx_seq_one_letter_code
_entity_poly.pdbx_strand_id
1 'polypeptide(L)'
;MRELNKDEKEMYIMGKLKSKSTGYDLIDKKRRRYMYNYDDREICKHAFLLIHDIGEKRLKNIAHHLKQNGPIPRSHGNKGRKPNHALKFDDIKKVVNFVLRYGEENGLPLPAVPHANDFPETPILLPASTTKTDIHSIYKTACEESHGRAVELSTFKGIWLTCTPHIKIASPRSDVCSKCEKLRCKVTAAVTEEEKSRALDEFKCHIEVSKSEHMVYRTSVHAARIEQEEFGQRPLGYPPSSSPLYNVHYTFDFAQQLTIPHHSRQEGPLYFTSPRKVQLFGVCIEGCREQYNYLVDEDQTIGKDGTSTHGPNTVITLLHHALQSYGFGEMSCKMHCDNCAGQNKNRYVLAYLAWRVLTGLHREITLSMQIPGHTKCLVDAGFSYIKKLYRRADNDSLQDLANVVQKSARGNNAIVVNDGFCWYDWKTFLSTDFSPLSGIRKYHHFRLSAMQPGVVFVKEKYTDPEKAINILRNEDAIFSAANLPPILEKGGLSAERKLYLFNQIRPYVQDHAKDLTCPPPDEE
;
A
#
# COMPACT_ATOMS: atom_id res chain seq x y z
N MET A 1 -59.74 -3.70 5.42
CA MET A 1 -59.31 -4.17 4.08
C MET A 1 -57.84 -3.93 3.77
N ARG A 2 -57.22 -2.82 4.21
CA ARG A 2 -55.78 -2.56 3.98
C ARG A 2 -54.85 -3.33 4.92
N GLU A 3 -55.35 -3.76 6.07
CA GLU A 3 -54.60 -4.52 7.09
C GLU A 3 -54.70 -6.04 6.93
N LEU A 4 -55.55 -6.54 6.02
CA LEU A 4 -55.69 -7.97 5.77
C LEU A 4 -54.58 -8.46 4.84
N ASN A 5 -54.02 -9.63 5.15
CA ASN A 5 -53.08 -10.27 4.24
C ASN A 5 -53.78 -10.72 2.94
N LYS A 6 -53.00 -11.09 1.92
CA LYS A 6 -53.54 -11.41 0.59
C LYS A 6 -54.61 -12.50 0.64
N ASP A 7 -54.38 -13.55 1.42
CA ASP A 7 -55.25 -14.73 1.44
C ASP A 7 -56.53 -14.43 2.25
N GLU A 8 -56.42 -13.74 3.38
CA GLU A 8 -57.56 -13.23 4.15
C GLU A 8 -58.46 -12.30 3.33
N LYS A 9 -57.85 -11.37 2.59
CA LYS A 9 -58.57 -10.42 1.73
C LYS A 9 -59.33 -11.16 0.63
N GLU A 10 -58.71 -12.14 -0.01
CA GLU A 10 -59.34 -12.93 -1.08
C GLU A 10 -60.44 -13.85 -0.55
N MET A 11 -60.23 -14.50 0.60
CA MET A 11 -61.25 -15.32 1.26
C MET A 11 -62.48 -14.50 1.68
N TYR A 12 -62.26 -13.31 2.24
CA TYR A 12 -63.34 -12.38 2.58
C TYR A 12 -64.14 -11.97 1.33
N ILE A 13 -63.46 -11.64 0.23
CA ILE A 13 -64.11 -11.29 -1.04
C ILE A 13 -64.90 -12.48 -1.60
N MET A 14 -64.35 -13.70 -1.54
CA MET A 14 -65.06 -14.91 -1.99
C MET A 14 -66.37 -15.12 -1.22
N GLY A 15 -66.37 -14.89 0.10
CA GLY A 15 -67.57 -15.01 0.93
C GLY A 15 -68.65 -13.94 0.63
N LYS A 16 -68.26 -12.77 0.11
CA LYS A 16 -69.19 -11.69 -0.26
C LYS A 16 -69.74 -11.80 -1.69
N LEU A 17 -69.19 -12.68 -2.52
CA LEU A 17 -69.67 -12.92 -3.89
C LEU A 17 -70.87 -13.87 -3.89
N LYS A 18 -72.09 -13.34 -3.96
CA LYS A 18 -73.31 -14.14 -4.14
C LYS A 18 -73.61 -14.32 -5.63
N SER A 19 -73.76 -15.57 -6.08
CA SER A 19 -74.17 -15.90 -7.46
C SER A 19 -75.69 -15.75 -7.59
N LYS A 20 -76.16 -14.91 -8.52
CA LYS A 20 -77.60 -14.85 -8.85
C LYS A 20 -77.91 -16.05 -9.75
N SER A 21 -78.61 -17.06 -9.24
CA SER A 21 -79.16 -18.15 -10.05
C SER A 21 -80.43 -17.67 -10.74
N THR A 22 -80.32 -17.20 -11.98
CA THR A 22 -81.48 -17.25 -12.89
C THR A 22 -81.65 -18.69 -13.35
N GLY A 23 -82.89 -19.16 -13.35
CA GLY A 23 -83.28 -20.56 -13.56
C GLY A 23 -82.70 -21.22 -14.81
N TYR A 24 -82.81 -22.54 -14.81
CA TYR A 24 -82.43 -23.45 -15.89
C TYR A 24 -82.89 -22.94 -17.26
N ASP A 25 -81.94 -22.74 -18.17
CA ASP A 25 -82.16 -22.93 -19.60
C ASP A 25 -80.88 -23.52 -20.20
N LEU A 26 -81.03 -24.73 -20.74
CA LEU A 26 -80.06 -25.38 -21.59
C LEU A 26 -79.93 -24.54 -22.86
N ILE A 27 -78.67 -24.30 -23.29
CA ILE A 27 -78.28 -23.50 -24.46
C ILE A 27 -78.21 -21.99 -24.16
N ASP A 28 -77.11 -21.54 -23.53
CA ASP A 28 -76.15 -20.54 -24.08
C ASP A 28 -75.15 -20.09 -23.00
N LYS A 29 -73.89 -19.79 -23.36
CA LYS A 29 -72.83 -19.33 -22.43
C LYS A 29 -73.09 -17.89 -21.94
N LYS A 30 -74.11 -17.65 -21.12
CA LYS A 30 -74.32 -16.34 -20.48
C LYS A 30 -73.43 -16.16 -19.25
N ARG A 31 -72.70 -15.03 -19.20
CA ARG A 31 -71.92 -14.57 -18.03
C ARG A 31 -72.82 -14.56 -16.80
N ARG A 32 -72.54 -15.40 -15.79
CA ARG A 32 -73.18 -15.30 -14.48
C ARG A 32 -72.92 -13.92 -13.90
N ARG A 33 -73.99 -13.17 -13.59
CA ARG A 33 -73.89 -11.89 -12.91
C ARG A 33 -73.73 -12.15 -11.42
N TYR A 34 -72.66 -11.63 -10.84
CA TYR A 34 -72.47 -11.62 -9.39
C TYR A 34 -73.22 -10.44 -8.82
N MET A 35 -73.95 -10.67 -7.72
CA MET A 35 -74.47 -9.60 -6.89
C MET A 35 -73.35 -9.15 -5.96
N TYR A 36 -73.07 -7.86 -5.96
CA TYR A 36 -72.07 -7.25 -5.09
C TYR A 36 -72.81 -6.68 -3.89
N ASN A 37 -72.52 -7.18 -2.69
CA ASN A 37 -73.19 -6.73 -1.47
C ASN A 37 -72.18 -6.16 -0.47
N TYR A 38 -72.60 -5.12 0.24
CA TYR A 38 -71.91 -4.56 1.40
C TYR A 38 -72.93 -4.24 2.48
N ASP A 39 -72.74 -4.74 3.71
CA ASP A 39 -73.72 -4.67 4.81
C ASP A 39 -75.17 -4.98 4.38
N ASP A 40 -75.34 -6.13 3.71
CA ASP A 40 -76.61 -6.65 3.23
C ASP A 40 -77.40 -5.72 2.28
N ARG A 41 -76.72 -4.70 1.71
CA ARG A 41 -77.22 -3.87 0.61
C ARG A 41 -76.51 -4.18 -0.70
N GLU A 42 -77.27 -4.28 -1.79
CA GLU A 42 -76.71 -4.46 -3.13
C GLU A 42 -76.07 -3.15 -3.60
N ILE A 43 -74.81 -3.24 -4.03
CA ILE A 43 -74.01 -2.11 -4.52
C ILE A 43 -73.55 -2.36 -5.96
N CYS A 44 -73.16 -1.30 -6.66
CA CYS A 44 -72.60 -1.45 -8.00
C CYS A 44 -71.19 -2.06 -7.95
N LYS A 45 -70.77 -2.70 -9.05
CA LYS A 45 -69.42 -3.29 -9.18
C LYS A 45 -68.32 -2.27 -8.89
N HIS A 46 -68.49 -1.02 -9.32
CA HIS A 46 -67.49 0.02 -9.13
C HIS A 46 -67.30 0.35 -7.64
N ALA A 47 -68.39 0.51 -6.89
CA ALA A 47 -68.36 0.69 -5.44
C ALA A 47 -67.74 -0.52 -4.74
N PHE A 48 -68.04 -1.75 -5.17
CA PHE A 48 -67.44 -2.97 -4.61
C PHE A 48 -65.91 -3.02 -4.78
N LEU A 49 -65.41 -2.65 -5.96
CA LEU A 49 -63.97 -2.56 -6.22
C LEU A 49 -63.30 -1.50 -5.33
N LEU A 50 -63.96 -0.35 -5.12
CA LEU A 50 -63.46 0.75 -4.31
C LEU A 50 -63.43 0.40 -2.81
N ILE A 51 -64.54 -0.11 -2.28
CA ILE A 51 -64.69 -0.48 -0.86
C ILE A 51 -63.72 -1.61 -0.48
N HIS A 52 -63.54 -2.59 -1.37
CA HIS A 52 -62.64 -3.71 -1.13
C HIS A 52 -61.20 -3.48 -1.59
N ASP A 53 -60.91 -2.32 -2.19
CA ASP A 53 -59.59 -1.93 -2.67
C ASP A 53 -58.94 -3.03 -3.55
N ILE A 54 -59.65 -3.41 -4.62
CA ILE A 54 -59.21 -4.44 -5.57
C ILE A 54 -59.43 -3.98 -7.01
N GLY A 55 -58.53 -4.40 -7.91
CA GLY A 55 -58.67 -4.18 -9.35
C GLY A 55 -59.59 -5.22 -10.04
N GLU A 56 -60.12 -4.86 -11.20
CA GLU A 56 -61.08 -5.70 -11.94
C GLU A 56 -60.49 -7.06 -12.35
N LYS A 57 -59.22 -7.09 -12.79
CA LYS A 57 -58.52 -8.34 -13.15
C LYS A 57 -58.40 -9.28 -11.96
N ARG A 58 -58.15 -8.73 -10.76
CA ARG A 58 -58.05 -9.51 -9.53
C ARG A 58 -59.41 -10.10 -9.15
N LEU A 59 -60.48 -9.30 -9.22
CA LEU A 59 -61.85 -9.77 -8.99
C LEU A 59 -62.25 -10.90 -9.96
N LYS A 60 -61.93 -10.76 -11.26
CA LYS A 60 -62.18 -11.81 -12.27
C LYS A 60 -61.46 -13.10 -11.92
N ASN A 61 -60.20 -13.02 -11.50
CA ASN A 61 -59.40 -14.18 -11.12
C ASN A 61 -59.92 -14.86 -9.84
N ILE A 62 -60.37 -14.08 -8.85
CA ILE A 62 -60.99 -14.60 -7.61
C ILE A 62 -62.29 -15.32 -7.95
N ALA A 63 -63.17 -14.71 -8.76
CA ALA A 63 -64.43 -15.32 -9.17
C ALA A 63 -64.23 -16.60 -10.01
N HIS A 64 -63.23 -16.62 -10.89
CA HIS A 64 -62.87 -17.80 -11.66
C HIS A 64 -62.35 -18.94 -10.78
N HIS A 65 -61.46 -18.62 -9.84
CA HIS A 65 -60.94 -19.59 -8.88
C HIS A 65 -62.04 -20.13 -7.97
N LEU A 66 -62.90 -19.26 -7.42
CA LEU A 66 -64.04 -19.64 -6.60
C LEU A 66 -64.96 -20.62 -7.34
N LYS A 67 -65.14 -20.42 -8.66
CA LYS A 67 -65.91 -21.33 -9.51
C LYS A 67 -65.25 -22.70 -9.68
N GLN A 68 -63.93 -22.75 -9.88
CA GLN A 68 -63.23 -23.99 -10.21
C GLN A 68 -62.85 -24.80 -8.97
N ASN A 69 -62.45 -24.11 -7.90
CA ASN A 69 -61.77 -24.72 -6.76
C ASN A 69 -62.51 -24.48 -5.43
N GLY A 70 -63.62 -23.72 -5.44
CA GLY A 70 -64.35 -23.35 -4.22
C GLY A 70 -63.64 -22.27 -3.39
N PRO A 71 -64.15 -22.00 -2.17
CA PRO A 71 -63.62 -20.94 -1.29
C PRO A 71 -62.37 -21.41 -0.57
N ILE A 72 -61.27 -21.60 -1.31
CA ILE A 72 -59.95 -21.94 -0.77
C ILE A 72 -58.91 -20.89 -1.18
N PRO A 73 -57.86 -20.64 -0.37
CA PRO A 73 -56.79 -19.71 -0.71
C PRO A 73 -56.10 -20.04 -2.04
N ARG A 74 -55.76 -19.01 -2.82
CA ARG A 74 -55.16 -19.15 -4.14
C ARG A 74 -53.64 -19.30 -4.06
N SER A 75 -53.12 -20.48 -4.39
CA SER A 75 -51.68 -20.69 -4.59
C SER A 75 -51.23 -20.19 -5.98
N HIS A 76 -50.03 -19.62 -6.06
CA HIS A 76 -49.44 -19.18 -7.33
C HIS A 76 -48.87 -20.38 -8.10
N GLY A 77 -49.06 -20.44 -9.42
CA GLY A 77 -48.63 -21.58 -10.27
C GLY A 77 -47.13 -21.85 -10.31
N ASN A 78 -46.29 -20.89 -9.89
CA ASN A 78 -44.83 -21.06 -9.80
C ASN A 78 -44.34 -21.42 -8.38
N LYS A 79 -45.22 -21.67 -7.42
CA LYS A 79 -44.81 -22.05 -6.06
C LYS A 79 -44.08 -23.40 -6.12
N GLY A 80 -42.79 -23.39 -5.78
CA GLY A 80 -41.94 -24.60 -5.74
C GLY A 80 -41.23 -24.97 -7.05
N ARG A 81 -41.41 -24.23 -8.15
CA ARG A 81 -40.70 -24.50 -9.43
C ARG A 81 -39.47 -23.62 -9.57
N LYS A 82 -38.28 -24.23 -9.75
CA LYS A 82 -37.05 -23.49 -10.09
C LYS A 82 -37.13 -22.99 -11.54
N PRO A 83 -36.63 -21.79 -11.86
CA PRO A 83 -36.56 -21.29 -13.23
C PRO A 83 -35.75 -22.22 -14.13
N ASN A 84 -36.10 -22.34 -15.41
CA ASN A 84 -35.36 -23.16 -16.38
C ASN A 84 -33.88 -22.73 -16.53
N HIS A 85 -33.57 -21.47 -16.23
CA HIS A 85 -32.21 -20.92 -16.29
C HIS A 85 -31.45 -21.00 -14.96
N ALA A 86 -32.01 -21.66 -13.95
CA ALA A 86 -31.33 -21.81 -12.66
C ALA A 86 -29.93 -22.42 -12.83
N LEU A 87 -28.97 -21.86 -12.09
CA LEU A 87 -27.59 -22.31 -12.07
C LEU A 87 -27.51 -23.76 -11.56
N LYS A 88 -26.91 -24.66 -12.34
CA LYS A 88 -26.73 -26.06 -11.92
C LYS A 88 -25.42 -26.21 -11.15
N PHE A 89 -25.35 -27.21 -10.28
CA PHE A 89 -24.11 -27.55 -9.56
C PHE A 89 -22.96 -27.87 -10.53
N ASP A 90 -23.26 -28.54 -11.64
CA ASP A 90 -22.27 -28.85 -12.67
C ASP A 90 -21.67 -27.59 -13.33
N ASP A 91 -22.49 -26.55 -13.52
CA ASP A 91 -22.03 -25.25 -14.04
C ASP A 91 -21.04 -24.60 -13.05
N ILE A 92 -21.33 -24.68 -11.76
CA ILE A 92 -20.44 -24.18 -10.68
C ILE A 92 -19.12 -24.96 -10.70
N LYS A 93 -19.19 -26.30 -10.72
CA LYS A 93 -18.01 -27.17 -10.70
C LYS A 93 -17.10 -26.92 -11.90
N LYS A 94 -17.66 -26.72 -13.09
CA LYS A 94 -16.91 -26.37 -14.30
C LYS A 94 -16.15 -25.06 -14.15
N VAL A 95 -16.80 -24.02 -13.64
CA VAL A 95 -16.15 -22.73 -13.40
C VAL A 95 -15.03 -22.86 -12.36
N VAL A 96 -15.28 -23.55 -11.25
CA VAL A 96 -14.26 -23.76 -10.21
C VAL A 96 -13.04 -24.49 -10.76
N ASN A 97 -13.25 -25.61 -11.45
CA ASN A 97 -12.15 -26.37 -12.05
C ASN A 97 -11.38 -25.57 -13.09
N PHE A 98 -12.07 -24.76 -13.90
CA PHE A 98 -11.41 -23.89 -14.87
C PHE A 98 -10.54 -22.84 -14.17
N VAL A 99 -11.07 -22.17 -13.15
CA VAL A 99 -10.33 -21.13 -12.40
C VAL A 99 -9.13 -21.72 -11.64
N LEU A 100 -9.27 -22.92 -11.08
CA LEU A 100 -8.17 -23.64 -10.42
C LEU A 100 -7.04 -23.96 -11.42
N ARG A 101 -7.36 -24.59 -12.57
CA ARG A 101 -6.35 -24.88 -13.61
C ARG A 101 -5.70 -23.62 -14.15
N TYR A 102 -6.50 -22.59 -14.43
CA TYR A 102 -5.98 -21.30 -14.88
C TYR A 102 -5.02 -20.69 -13.83
N GLY A 103 -5.35 -20.84 -12.54
CA GLY A 103 -4.52 -20.46 -11.40
C GLY A 103 -3.22 -21.27 -11.29
N GLU A 104 -3.25 -22.57 -11.54
CA GLU A 104 -2.06 -23.43 -11.56
C GLU A 104 -1.12 -23.10 -12.73
N GLU A 105 -1.69 -22.77 -13.89
CA GLU A 105 -0.92 -22.47 -15.10
C GLU A 105 -0.32 -21.06 -15.09
N ASN A 106 -1.12 -20.07 -14.67
CA ASN A 106 -0.80 -18.65 -14.84
C ASN A 106 -0.55 -17.93 -13.51
N GLY A 107 -0.87 -18.56 -12.39
CA GLY A 107 -0.78 -17.97 -11.06
C GLY A 107 0.55 -18.22 -10.39
N LEU A 108 0.98 -17.26 -9.58
CA LEU A 108 2.16 -17.38 -8.74
C LEU A 108 1.80 -17.12 -7.28
N PRO A 109 2.46 -17.79 -6.32
CA PRO A 109 2.21 -17.55 -4.91
C PRO A 109 2.53 -16.09 -4.54
N LEU A 110 1.73 -15.53 -3.64
CA LEU A 110 1.92 -14.17 -3.15
C LEU A 110 3.31 -13.99 -2.50
N PRO A 111 4.14 -13.02 -2.95
CA PRO A 111 5.51 -12.83 -2.44
C PRO A 111 5.64 -12.50 -0.95
N ALA A 112 4.60 -11.95 -0.34
CA ALA A 112 4.53 -11.63 1.08
C ALA A 112 3.07 -11.62 1.51
N VAL A 113 2.72 -12.38 2.55
CA VAL A 113 1.38 -12.35 3.14
C VAL A 113 1.29 -11.06 3.98
N PRO A 114 0.44 -10.07 3.64
CA PRO A 114 0.41 -8.81 4.38
C PRO A 114 -0.04 -9.00 5.82
N HIS A 115 -0.84 -10.04 6.09
CA HIS A 115 -1.34 -10.38 7.42
C HIS A 115 -1.53 -11.90 7.50
N ALA A 116 -0.76 -12.58 8.35
CA ALA A 116 -0.78 -14.04 8.50
C ALA A 116 -2.13 -14.62 8.98
N ASN A 117 -3.11 -13.76 9.32
CA ASN A 117 -4.35 -14.16 9.98
C ASN A 117 -5.59 -14.21 9.06
N ASP A 118 -5.50 -13.76 7.80
CA ASP A 118 -6.71 -13.59 6.97
C ASP A 118 -6.99 -14.76 6.00
N PHE A 119 -6.04 -15.67 5.76
CA PHE A 119 -6.22 -16.76 4.78
C PHE A 119 -5.53 -18.06 5.24
N PRO A 120 -6.24 -19.20 5.33
CA PRO A 120 -5.65 -20.51 5.63
C PRO A 120 -4.66 -21.00 4.54
N GLU A 121 -4.81 -20.50 3.31
CA GLU A 121 -4.01 -20.87 2.14
C GLU A 121 -3.26 -19.66 1.57
N THR A 122 -2.06 -19.87 1.03
CA THR A 122 -1.27 -18.81 0.39
C THR A 122 -2.01 -18.32 -0.87
N PRO A 123 -2.35 -17.02 -0.98
CA PRO A 123 -3.06 -16.53 -2.16
C PRO A 123 -2.25 -16.74 -3.45
N ILE A 124 -2.93 -17.20 -4.50
CA ILE A 124 -2.38 -17.32 -5.86
C ILE A 124 -2.70 -16.03 -6.61
N LEU A 125 -1.68 -15.38 -7.14
CA LEU A 125 -1.81 -14.16 -7.93
C LEU A 125 -1.67 -14.44 -9.42
N LEU A 126 -2.74 -14.16 -10.16
CA LEU A 126 -2.74 -14.07 -11.62
C LEU A 126 -2.11 -12.75 -12.09
N PRO A 127 -1.64 -12.68 -13.35
CA PRO A 127 -0.98 -11.49 -13.90
C PRO A 127 -1.89 -10.24 -13.84
N ALA A 128 -1.30 -9.09 -13.54
CA ALA A 128 -2.02 -7.81 -13.48
C ALA A 128 -2.48 -7.32 -14.86
N SER A 129 -1.89 -7.85 -15.94
CA SER A 129 -2.29 -7.59 -17.33
C SER A 129 -3.59 -8.28 -17.72
N THR A 130 -4.08 -9.24 -16.92
CA THR A 130 -5.27 -10.02 -17.23
C THR A 130 -6.44 -9.56 -16.37
N THR A 131 -7.65 -9.50 -16.92
CA THR A 131 -8.88 -9.19 -16.18
C THR A 131 -9.76 -10.44 -16.03
N LYS A 132 -10.70 -10.40 -15.06
CA LYS A 132 -11.72 -11.47 -14.96
C LYS A 132 -12.57 -11.59 -16.22
N THR A 133 -12.62 -10.53 -17.04
CA THR A 133 -13.33 -10.52 -18.32
C THR A 133 -12.55 -11.31 -19.37
N ASP A 134 -11.24 -11.10 -19.46
CA ASP A 134 -10.38 -11.83 -20.42
C ASP A 134 -10.38 -13.34 -20.10
N ILE A 135 -10.27 -13.69 -18.82
CA ILE A 135 -10.30 -15.08 -18.35
C ILE A 135 -11.66 -15.72 -18.61
N HIS A 136 -12.75 -14.96 -18.45
CA HIS A 136 -14.09 -15.44 -18.81
C HIS A 136 -14.23 -15.66 -20.32
N SER A 137 -13.61 -14.83 -21.16
CA SER A 137 -13.58 -15.05 -22.60
C SER A 137 -12.91 -16.38 -22.94
N ILE A 138 -11.75 -16.68 -22.32
CA ILE A 138 -11.04 -17.96 -22.50
C ILE A 138 -11.91 -19.13 -22.02
N TYR A 139 -12.55 -19.01 -20.85
CA TYR A 139 -13.48 -20.00 -20.33
C TYR A 139 -14.65 -20.27 -21.29
N LYS A 140 -15.19 -19.21 -21.89
CA LYS A 140 -16.32 -19.31 -22.82
C LYS A 140 -15.89 -20.04 -24.10
N THR A 141 -14.74 -19.68 -24.68
CA THR A 141 -14.16 -20.39 -25.82
C THR A 141 -13.97 -21.88 -25.51
N ALA A 142 -13.38 -22.21 -24.36
CA ALA A 142 -13.19 -23.60 -23.95
C ALA A 142 -14.51 -24.38 -23.75
N CYS A 143 -15.57 -23.70 -23.29
CA CYS A 143 -16.91 -24.29 -23.19
C CYS A 143 -17.54 -24.52 -24.57
N GLU A 144 -17.36 -23.58 -25.50
CA GLU A 144 -17.87 -23.70 -26.88
C GLU A 144 -17.21 -24.88 -27.62
N GLU A 145 -15.89 -25.04 -27.47
CA GLU A 145 -15.10 -26.16 -28.02
C GLU A 145 -15.51 -27.52 -27.43
N SER A 146 -15.90 -27.55 -26.15
CA SER A 146 -16.38 -28.76 -25.48
C SER A 146 -17.90 -28.97 -25.59
N HIS A 147 -18.59 -28.19 -26.43
CA HIS A 147 -20.05 -28.19 -26.60
C HIS A 147 -20.83 -28.05 -25.27
N GLY A 148 -20.24 -27.38 -24.29
CA GLY A 148 -20.80 -27.16 -22.95
C GLY A 148 -21.54 -25.82 -22.83
N ARG A 149 -22.56 -25.79 -21.96
CA ARG A 149 -23.20 -24.52 -21.54
C ARG A 149 -22.18 -23.68 -20.75
N ALA A 150 -21.85 -22.50 -21.26
CA ALA A 150 -21.07 -21.50 -20.53
C ALA A 150 -21.98 -20.66 -19.61
N VAL A 151 -21.47 -20.28 -18.44
CA VAL A 151 -22.12 -19.27 -17.59
C VAL A 151 -21.75 -17.84 -18.03
N GLU A 152 -22.64 -16.89 -17.79
CA GLU A 152 -22.40 -15.48 -18.06
C GLU A 152 -21.40 -14.84 -17.08
N LEU A 153 -20.78 -13.73 -17.50
CA LEU A 153 -19.67 -13.07 -16.79
C LEU A 153 -19.97 -12.75 -15.33
N SER A 154 -21.18 -12.25 -15.03
CA SER A 154 -21.57 -11.92 -13.65
C SER A 154 -21.62 -13.16 -12.75
N THR A 155 -22.13 -14.27 -13.29
CA THR A 155 -22.22 -15.55 -12.58
C THR A 155 -20.85 -16.16 -12.39
N PHE A 156 -19.99 -16.11 -13.42
CA PHE A 156 -18.60 -16.51 -13.35
C PHE A 156 -17.83 -15.76 -12.25
N LYS A 157 -17.95 -14.43 -12.22
CA LYS A 157 -17.33 -13.58 -11.18
C LYS A 157 -17.83 -13.92 -9.78
N GLY A 158 -19.13 -14.18 -9.63
CA GLY A 158 -19.75 -14.56 -8.35
C GLY A 158 -19.28 -15.93 -7.85
N ILE A 159 -19.22 -16.93 -8.72
CA ILE A 159 -18.70 -18.27 -8.39
C ILE A 159 -17.23 -18.17 -7.98
N TRP A 160 -16.40 -17.47 -8.74
CA TRP A 160 -15.00 -17.25 -8.39
C TRP A 160 -14.87 -16.61 -7.00
N LEU A 161 -15.57 -15.50 -6.76
CA LEU A 161 -15.50 -14.79 -5.48
C LEU A 161 -15.87 -15.68 -4.28
N THR A 162 -16.84 -16.59 -4.47
CA THR A 162 -17.38 -17.43 -3.39
C THR A 162 -16.56 -18.71 -3.20
N CYS A 163 -16.13 -19.35 -4.29
CA CYS A 163 -15.57 -20.70 -4.27
C CYS A 163 -14.04 -20.73 -4.40
N THR A 164 -13.41 -19.71 -5.00
CA THR A 164 -11.94 -19.63 -5.16
C THR A 164 -11.40 -18.26 -4.73
N PRO A 165 -11.71 -17.77 -3.50
CA PRO A 165 -11.31 -16.44 -3.05
C PRO A 165 -9.80 -16.27 -2.89
N HIS A 166 -9.05 -17.37 -2.77
CA HIS A 166 -7.59 -17.37 -2.68
C HIS A 166 -6.89 -17.11 -4.03
N ILE A 167 -7.57 -17.29 -5.17
CA ILE A 167 -7.04 -16.93 -6.50
C ILE A 167 -7.46 -15.49 -6.81
N LYS A 168 -6.49 -14.59 -6.94
CA LYS A 168 -6.73 -13.16 -7.15
C LYS A 168 -5.93 -12.67 -8.36
N ILE A 169 -6.48 -11.68 -9.06
CA ILE A 169 -5.72 -10.94 -10.07
C ILE A 169 -4.85 -9.93 -9.34
N ALA A 170 -3.55 -9.91 -9.64
CA ALA A 170 -2.65 -8.92 -9.06
C ALA A 170 -3.10 -7.51 -9.45
N SER A 171 -3.12 -6.59 -8.51
CA SER A 171 -3.27 -5.17 -8.85
C SER A 171 -1.98 -4.68 -9.53
N PRO A 172 -2.04 -3.71 -10.45
CA PRO A 172 -0.86 -2.98 -10.88
C PRO A 172 -0.11 -2.42 -9.65
N ARG A 173 1.21 -2.58 -9.62
CA ARG A 173 2.08 -2.11 -8.52
C ARG A 173 3.28 -1.38 -9.11
N SER A 174 3.66 -0.27 -8.49
CA SER A 174 4.99 0.33 -8.64
C SER A 174 5.96 -0.34 -7.65
N ASP A 175 7.26 -0.19 -7.91
CA ASP A 175 8.33 -0.58 -6.96
C ASP A 175 8.33 -2.08 -6.61
N VAL A 176 8.03 -2.92 -7.60
CA VAL A 176 8.06 -4.38 -7.46
C VAL A 176 9.50 -4.90 -7.49
N CYS A 177 9.75 -6.03 -6.80
CA CYS A 177 11.06 -6.65 -6.82
C CYS A 177 11.46 -7.09 -8.23
N SER A 178 12.53 -6.51 -8.76
CA SER A 178 13.04 -6.83 -10.10
C SER A 178 13.44 -8.30 -10.24
N LYS A 179 13.94 -8.93 -9.16
CA LYS A 179 14.25 -10.36 -9.14
C LYS A 179 12.99 -11.21 -9.19
N CYS A 180 11.93 -10.82 -8.47
CA CYS A 180 10.63 -11.49 -8.64
C CYS A 180 10.19 -11.42 -10.09
N GLU A 181 10.10 -10.22 -10.69
CA GLU A 181 9.60 -10.08 -12.06
C GLU A 181 10.41 -10.88 -13.08
N LYS A 182 11.75 -10.91 -12.96
CA LYS A 182 12.59 -11.78 -13.80
C LYS A 182 12.27 -13.26 -13.63
N LEU A 183 12.12 -13.71 -12.39
CA LEU A 183 11.77 -15.11 -12.09
C LEU A 183 10.35 -15.45 -12.54
N ARG A 184 9.40 -14.52 -12.45
CA ARG A 184 8.05 -14.69 -13.03
C ARG A 184 8.13 -14.89 -14.53
N CYS A 185 8.88 -14.02 -15.22
CA CYS A 185 9.07 -14.14 -16.67
C CYS A 185 9.72 -15.47 -17.04
N LYS A 186 10.72 -15.95 -16.28
CA LYS A 186 11.30 -17.29 -16.48
C LYS A 186 10.26 -18.41 -16.34
N VAL A 187 9.40 -18.35 -15.32
CA VAL A 187 8.35 -19.36 -15.11
C VAL A 187 7.36 -19.36 -16.28
N THR A 188 6.93 -18.18 -16.73
CA THR A 188 5.97 -18.05 -17.85
C THR A 188 6.59 -18.44 -19.20
N ALA A 189 7.88 -18.18 -19.40
CA ALA A 189 8.58 -18.48 -20.64
C ALA A 189 9.12 -19.93 -20.72
N ALA A 190 9.03 -20.70 -19.63
CA ALA A 190 9.51 -22.07 -19.60
C ALA A 190 8.71 -22.96 -20.57
N VAL A 191 9.43 -23.73 -21.39
CA VAL A 191 8.80 -24.59 -22.41
C VAL A 191 8.66 -26.02 -21.89
N THR A 192 9.62 -26.51 -21.10
CA THR A 192 9.56 -27.85 -20.50
C THR A 192 9.13 -27.81 -19.02
N GLU A 193 8.61 -28.93 -18.53
CA GLU A 193 8.24 -29.09 -17.12
C GLU A 193 9.47 -28.97 -16.19
N GLU A 194 10.64 -29.43 -16.62
CA GLU A 194 11.89 -29.30 -15.85
C GLU A 194 12.38 -27.86 -15.76
N GLU A 195 12.25 -27.09 -16.84
CA GLU A 195 12.54 -25.64 -16.84
C GLU A 195 11.57 -24.89 -15.93
N LYS A 196 10.28 -25.20 -16.04
CA LYS A 196 9.23 -24.59 -15.22
C LYS A 196 9.43 -24.91 -13.74
N SER A 197 9.73 -26.16 -13.41
CA SER A 197 10.02 -26.61 -12.05
C SER A 197 11.24 -25.89 -11.45
N ARG A 198 12.37 -25.84 -12.17
CA ARG A 198 13.56 -25.10 -11.71
C ARG A 198 13.29 -23.61 -11.50
N ALA A 199 12.58 -22.97 -12.43
CA ALA A 199 12.23 -21.55 -12.31
C ALA A 199 11.30 -21.29 -11.12
N LEU A 200 10.36 -22.20 -10.85
CA LEU A 200 9.47 -22.14 -9.69
C LEU A 200 10.23 -22.32 -8.38
N ASP A 201 11.20 -23.25 -8.32
CA ASP A 201 12.03 -23.46 -7.13
C ASP A 201 12.94 -22.27 -6.84
N GLU A 202 13.55 -21.66 -7.88
CA GLU A 202 14.28 -20.39 -7.75
C GLU A 202 13.38 -19.28 -7.21
N PHE A 203 12.14 -19.19 -7.72
CA PHE A 203 11.15 -18.20 -7.27
C PHE A 203 10.77 -18.43 -5.81
N LYS A 204 10.41 -19.66 -5.42
CA LYS A 204 10.09 -20.02 -4.03
C LYS A 204 11.25 -19.72 -3.09
N CYS A 205 12.48 -20.11 -3.45
CA CYS A 205 13.67 -19.83 -2.67
C CYS A 205 13.86 -18.33 -2.43
N HIS A 206 13.69 -17.51 -3.47
CA HIS A 206 13.74 -16.05 -3.35
C HIS A 206 12.65 -15.49 -2.42
N ILE A 207 11.42 -16.02 -2.49
CA ILE A 207 10.33 -15.62 -1.59
C ILE A 207 10.64 -16.00 -0.14
N GLU A 208 11.14 -17.20 0.12
CA GLU A 208 11.47 -17.63 1.49
C GLU A 208 12.59 -16.79 2.10
N VAL A 209 13.64 -16.47 1.33
CA VAL A 209 14.68 -15.53 1.77
C VAL A 209 14.07 -14.15 2.07
N SER A 210 13.18 -13.66 1.21
CA SER A 210 12.48 -12.40 1.49
C SER A 210 11.64 -12.43 2.77
N LYS A 211 10.93 -13.53 3.04
CA LYS A 211 10.14 -13.68 4.26
C LYS A 211 11.04 -13.73 5.49
N SER A 212 12.16 -14.44 5.44
CA SER A 212 13.10 -14.50 6.56
C SER A 212 13.69 -13.12 6.85
N GLU A 213 14.11 -12.38 5.83
CA GLU A 213 14.65 -11.02 6.01
C GLU A 213 13.59 -10.05 6.56
N HIS A 214 12.35 -10.13 6.08
CA HIS A 214 11.26 -9.33 6.63
C HIS A 214 10.95 -9.69 8.09
N MET A 215 11.07 -10.97 8.47
CA MET A 215 10.92 -11.42 9.85
C MET A 215 11.98 -10.81 10.76
N VAL A 216 13.25 -10.75 10.32
CA VAL A 216 14.35 -10.10 11.06
C VAL A 216 14.04 -8.63 11.35
N TYR A 217 13.56 -7.90 10.33
CA TYR A 217 13.13 -6.52 10.49
C TYR A 217 12.00 -6.42 11.54
N ARG A 218 10.93 -7.21 11.40
CA ARG A 218 9.78 -7.17 12.32
C ARG A 218 10.18 -7.50 13.76
N THR A 219 11.00 -8.52 13.96
CA THR A 219 11.50 -8.91 15.29
C THR A 219 12.37 -7.82 15.89
N SER A 220 13.22 -7.18 15.09
CA SER A 220 14.06 -6.06 15.55
C SER A 220 13.23 -4.85 15.97
N VAL A 221 12.20 -4.49 15.19
CA VAL A 221 11.27 -3.39 15.52
C VAL A 221 10.44 -3.72 16.77
N HIS A 222 10.02 -4.98 16.92
CA HIS A 222 9.29 -5.41 18.10
C HIS A 222 10.14 -5.32 19.37
N ALA A 223 11.39 -5.81 19.31
CA ALA A 223 12.34 -5.70 20.41
C ALA A 223 12.64 -4.23 20.78
N ALA A 224 12.83 -3.36 19.77
CA ALA A 224 13.02 -1.93 19.97
C ALA A 224 11.82 -1.29 20.69
N ARG A 225 10.61 -1.66 20.31
CA ARG A 225 9.38 -1.13 20.92
C ARG A 225 9.30 -1.51 22.39
N ILE A 226 9.50 -2.79 22.73
CA ILE A 226 9.47 -3.25 24.12
C ILE A 226 10.52 -2.50 24.94
N GLU A 227 11.77 -2.49 24.48
CA GLU A 227 12.89 -1.88 25.20
C GLU A 227 12.67 -0.37 25.43
N GLN A 228 12.17 0.35 24.42
CA GLN A 228 11.91 1.79 24.53
C GLN A 228 10.65 2.11 25.36
N GLU A 229 9.62 1.25 25.32
CA GLU A 229 8.44 1.38 26.18
C GLU A 229 8.80 1.18 27.66
N GLU A 230 9.63 0.19 27.98
CA GLU A 230 10.14 -0.06 29.33
C GLU A 230 11.08 1.04 29.82
N PHE A 231 11.91 1.58 28.94
CA PHE A 231 12.79 2.70 29.26
C PHE A 231 12.01 4.00 29.54
N GLY A 232 10.85 4.19 28.91
CA GLY A 232 9.98 5.33 29.16
C GLY A 232 10.40 6.59 28.38
N GLN A 233 10.55 7.71 29.09
CA GLN A 233 10.79 9.00 28.43
C GLN A 233 12.20 9.06 27.82
N ARG A 234 12.29 9.54 26.57
CA ARG A 234 13.58 9.79 25.93
C ARG A 234 14.35 10.85 26.72
N PRO A 235 15.64 10.63 27.03
CA PRO A 235 16.43 11.62 27.72
C PRO A 235 16.73 12.80 26.78
N LEU A 236 16.59 14.04 27.25
CA LEU A 236 17.04 15.22 26.52
C LEU A 236 18.54 15.44 26.78
N GLY A 237 19.36 15.41 25.72
CA GLY A 237 20.78 15.82 25.79
C GLY A 237 21.73 14.84 26.50
N TYR A 238 21.42 13.54 26.53
CA TYR A 238 22.34 12.55 27.10
C TYR A 238 23.61 12.40 26.23
N PRO A 239 24.78 12.18 26.84
CA PRO A 239 25.98 11.81 26.11
C PRO A 239 25.76 10.56 25.23
N PRO A 240 26.51 10.40 24.14
CA PRO A 240 26.49 9.15 23.38
C PRO A 240 26.87 7.93 24.24
N SER A 241 26.29 6.76 23.94
CA SER A 241 26.59 5.48 24.60
C SER A 241 26.45 5.45 26.14
N SER A 242 25.53 6.23 26.69
CA SER A 242 25.28 6.34 28.14
C SER A 242 24.05 5.59 28.63
N SER A 243 23.12 5.22 27.74
CA SER A 243 21.85 4.59 28.08
C SER A 243 21.92 3.08 27.79
N PRO A 244 21.48 2.20 28.71
CA PRO A 244 21.58 0.74 28.57
C PRO A 244 20.54 0.16 27.60
N LEU A 245 20.44 0.75 26.42
CA LEU A 245 19.58 0.36 25.31
C LEU A 245 20.43 -0.32 24.24
N TYR A 246 19.96 -1.46 23.75
CA TYR A 246 20.70 -2.30 22.80
C TYR A 246 19.92 -2.58 21.52
N ASN A 247 18.61 -2.33 21.53
CA ASN A 247 17.69 -2.70 20.47
C ASN A 247 17.05 -1.49 19.78
N VAL A 248 17.48 -0.26 20.08
CA VAL A 248 17.00 0.93 19.36
C VAL A 248 17.12 0.70 17.87
N HIS A 249 15.99 0.84 17.18
CA HIS A 249 15.89 0.50 15.77
C HIS A 249 15.62 1.75 14.94
N TYR A 250 16.46 1.95 13.93
CA TYR A 250 16.37 3.06 13.00
C TYR A 250 16.07 2.57 11.59
N THR A 251 15.25 3.32 10.87
CA THR A 251 15.16 3.24 9.41
C THR A 251 15.36 4.62 8.80
N PHE A 252 16.05 4.69 7.67
CA PHE A 252 16.29 5.96 7.00
C PHE A 252 16.35 5.79 5.50
N ASP A 253 15.82 6.78 4.79
CA ASP A 253 15.86 6.80 3.33
C ASP A 253 15.57 8.20 2.76
N PHE A 254 15.79 8.36 1.46
CA PHE A 254 15.29 9.49 0.70
C PHE A 254 13.90 9.22 0.14
N ALA A 255 12.97 10.14 0.38
CA ALA A 255 11.76 10.19 -0.39
C ALA A 255 12.01 10.82 -1.77
N GLN A 256 11.02 10.68 -2.65
CA GLN A 256 10.94 11.47 -3.87
C GLN A 256 10.97 12.97 -3.54
N GLN A 257 11.75 13.72 -4.30
CA GLN A 257 11.80 15.19 -4.22
C GLN A 257 10.39 15.82 -4.31
N LEU A 258 10.16 16.82 -3.48
CA LEU A 258 8.98 17.68 -3.50
C LEU A 258 9.31 18.98 -4.25
N THR A 259 8.30 19.79 -4.54
CA THR A 259 8.45 21.04 -5.29
C THR A 259 7.65 22.16 -4.67
N ILE A 260 8.18 23.38 -4.71
CA ILE A 260 7.46 24.61 -4.39
C ILE A 260 7.56 25.60 -5.57
N PRO A 261 6.44 26.26 -5.96
CA PRO A 261 5.10 26.05 -5.42
C PRO A 261 4.50 24.70 -5.85
N HIS A 262 3.56 24.20 -5.06
CA HIS A 262 2.68 23.09 -5.40
C HIS A 262 1.25 23.42 -4.99
N HIS A 263 0.32 23.36 -5.93
CA HIS A 263 -1.11 23.54 -5.66
C HIS A 263 -1.87 22.27 -5.99
N SER A 264 -2.87 21.98 -5.16
CA SER A 264 -3.81 20.87 -5.36
C SER A 264 -4.57 20.99 -6.69
N ARG A 265 -4.76 22.23 -7.17
CA ARG A 265 -5.28 22.57 -8.50
C ARG A 265 -4.17 23.17 -9.35
N GLN A 266 -3.25 22.32 -9.81
CA GLN A 266 -2.11 22.77 -10.59
C GLN A 266 -2.53 23.35 -11.94
N GLU A 267 -2.07 24.57 -12.24
CA GLU A 267 -2.27 25.19 -13.53
C GLU A 267 -1.48 24.45 -14.63
N GLY A 268 -2.10 24.25 -15.79
CA GLY A 268 -1.53 23.48 -16.91
C GLY A 268 -0.12 23.93 -17.33
N PRO A 269 0.18 25.24 -17.42
CA PRO A 269 1.53 25.72 -17.77
C PRO A 269 2.62 25.29 -16.77
N LEU A 270 2.32 25.19 -15.48
CA LEU A 270 3.30 24.82 -14.45
C LEU A 270 3.86 23.41 -14.69
N TYR A 271 3.10 22.53 -15.36
CA TYR A 271 3.53 21.19 -15.74
C TYR A 271 4.78 21.17 -16.65
N PHE A 272 4.98 22.22 -17.46
CA PHE A 272 6.12 22.34 -18.38
C PHE A 272 7.30 23.12 -17.78
N THR A 273 7.15 23.60 -16.55
CA THR A 273 8.20 24.34 -15.82
C THR A 273 8.94 23.43 -14.85
N SER A 274 10.07 23.91 -14.33
CA SER A 274 10.81 23.25 -13.26
C SER A 274 10.75 24.07 -11.98
N PRO A 275 9.75 23.84 -11.10
CA PRO A 275 9.64 24.55 -9.82
C PRO A 275 10.86 24.32 -8.93
N ARG A 276 10.95 25.08 -7.83
CA ARG A 276 12.04 24.97 -6.85
C ARG A 276 11.94 23.63 -6.13
N LYS A 277 13.06 22.90 -6.06
CA LYS A 277 13.09 21.52 -5.58
C LYS A 277 13.38 21.45 -4.09
N VAL A 278 12.68 20.58 -3.37
CA VAL A 278 12.94 20.31 -1.95
C VAL A 278 13.20 18.83 -1.77
N GLN A 279 14.39 18.48 -1.29
CA GLN A 279 14.74 17.11 -0.97
C GLN A 279 14.15 16.72 0.39
N LEU A 280 13.70 15.49 0.50
CA LEU A 280 13.08 14.95 1.70
C LEU A 280 13.84 13.70 2.14
N PHE A 281 14.58 13.81 3.25
CA PHE A 281 15.28 12.68 3.87
C PHE A 281 14.65 12.36 5.23
N GLY A 282 14.32 11.10 5.46
CA GLY A 282 13.66 10.66 6.69
C GLY A 282 14.56 9.78 7.53
N VAL A 283 14.58 10.01 8.84
CA VAL A 283 15.13 9.09 9.83
C VAL A 283 14.02 8.74 10.82
N CYS A 284 13.57 7.50 10.82
CA CYS A 284 12.55 6.96 11.70
C CYS A 284 13.18 6.15 12.83
N ILE A 285 12.81 6.47 14.07
CA ILE A 285 13.08 5.68 15.27
C ILE A 285 11.87 4.78 15.51
N GLU A 286 12.00 3.51 15.15
CA GLU A 286 10.86 2.64 14.91
C GLU A 286 10.10 2.21 16.17
N GLY A 287 10.78 2.01 17.31
CA GLY A 287 10.10 1.55 18.52
C GLY A 287 9.11 2.60 19.06
N CYS A 288 9.50 3.89 19.06
CA CYS A 288 8.62 5.01 19.42
C CYS A 288 7.79 5.61 18.27
N ARG A 289 7.99 5.14 17.03
CA ARG A 289 7.27 5.60 15.81
C ARG A 289 7.42 7.10 15.53
N GLU A 290 8.61 7.63 15.81
CA GLU A 290 8.94 9.02 15.49
C GLU A 290 9.82 9.08 14.26
N GLN A 291 9.48 9.95 13.33
CA GLN A 291 10.20 10.16 12.08
C GLN A 291 10.57 11.61 11.92
N TYR A 292 11.86 11.86 11.78
CA TYR A 292 12.46 13.17 11.55
C TYR A 292 12.71 13.35 10.07
N ASN A 293 12.00 14.30 9.47
CA ASN A 293 11.96 14.52 8.04
C ASN A 293 12.70 15.82 7.72
N TYR A 294 13.89 15.70 7.17
CA TYR A 294 14.73 16.81 6.75
C TYR A 294 14.24 17.34 5.40
N LEU A 295 13.83 18.60 5.39
CA LEU A 295 13.50 19.38 4.22
C LEU A 295 14.74 20.17 3.82
N VAL A 296 15.38 19.76 2.73
CA VAL A 296 16.57 20.42 2.19
C VAL A 296 16.17 21.18 0.94
N ASP A 297 16.14 22.49 1.04
CA ASP A 297 15.84 23.37 -0.08
C ASP A 297 16.97 23.36 -1.12
N GLU A 298 16.65 23.72 -2.36
CA GLU A 298 17.53 23.69 -3.53
C GLU A 298 18.81 24.51 -3.33
N ASP A 299 18.75 25.60 -2.56
CA ASP A 299 19.86 26.48 -2.22
C ASP A 299 20.69 26.01 -1.01
N GLN A 300 20.16 25.04 -0.25
CA GLN A 300 20.77 24.51 0.97
C GLN A 300 21.49 23.18 0.74
N THR A 301 21.54 22.68 -0.48
CA THR A 301 22.28 21.46 -0.83
C THR A 301 23.78 21.70 -0.92
N ILE A 302 24.58 20.63 -0.77
CA ILE A 302 26.04 20.69 -0.95
C ILE A 302 26.40 21.14 -2.37
N GLY A 303 25.71 20.63 -3.38
CA GLY A 303 25.91 21.04 -4.77
C GLY A 303 25.05 22.25 -5.13
N LYS A 304 25.49 23.01 -6.13
CA LYS A 304 24.77 24.16 -6.68
C LYS A 304 23.44 23.73 -7.31
N ASP A 305 22.40 24.56 -7.24
CA ASP A 305 21.09 24.33 -7.87
C ASP A 305 20.47 22.96 -7.54
N GLY A 306 20.53 22.56 -6.27
CA GLY A 306 19.94 21.29 -5.84
C GLY A 306 20.69 20.05 -6.33
N THR A 307 22.00 20.15 -6.58
CA THR A 307 22.84 18.99 -6.96
C THR A 307 23.53 18.37 -5.75
N SER A 308 24.15 17.19 -5.93
CA SER A 308 24.83 16.43 -4.85
C SER A 308 23.92 16.09 -3.65
N THR A 309 22.63 15.88 -3.91
CA THR A 309 21.58 15.67 -2.89
C THR A 309 21.58 14.30 -2.25
N HIS A 310 22.19 13.31 -2.90
CA HIS A 310 22.11 11.90 -2.49
C HIS A 310 23.50 11.27 -2.28
N GLY A 311 24.55 12.10 -2.24
CA GLY A 311 25.91 11.63 -2.02
C GLY A 311 26.15 11.15 -0.58
N PRO A 312 27.26 10.44 -0.33
CA PRO A 312 27.61 9.95 1.00
C PRO A 312 27.74 11.06 2.03
N ASN A 313 28.28 12.23 1.67
CA ASN A 313 28.40 13.37 2.59
C ASN A 313 27.03 13.83 3.07
N THR A 314 26.04 13.90 2.17
CA THR A 314 24.67 14.29 2.48
C THR A 314 24.00 13.28 3.41
N VAL A 315 24.02 11.99 3.03
CA VAL A 315 23.42 10.90 3.83
C VAL A 315 24.02 10.86 5.23
N ILE A 316 25.36 10.84 5.32
CA ILE A 316 26.06 10.69 6.60
C ILE A 316 25.84 11.93 7.46
N THR A 317 25.86 13.15 6.90
CA THR A 317 25.60 14.37 7.68
C THR A 317 24.20 14.36 8.30
N LEU A 318 23.17 14.07 7.51
CA LEU A 318 21.78 14.05 7.99
C LEU A 318 21.57 12.93 9.02
N LEU A 319 22.14 11.74 8.77
CA LEU A 319 22.09 10.62 9.71
C LEU A 319 22.86 10.95 11.00
N HIS A 320 24.01 11.61 10.91
CA HIS A 320 24.82 12.03 12.05
C HIS A 320 24.06 13.00 12.94
N HIS A 321 23.49 14.05 12.34
CA HIS A 321 22.65 15.00 13.05
C HIS A 321 21.46 14.30 13.72
N ALA A 322 20.79 13.35 13.03
CA ALA A 322 19.66 12.63 13.60
C ALA A 322 20.05 11.77 14.82
N LEU A 323 21.14 11.02 14.73
CA LEU A 323 21.64 10.17 15.81
C LEU A 323 22.11 10.99 17.02
N GLN A 324 22.70 12.18 16.79
CA GLN A 324 23.12 13.08 17.87
C GLN A 324 21.94 13.79 18.53
N SER A 325 20.97 14.26 17.74
CA SER A 325 19.90 15.13 18.23
C SER A 325 18.72 14.36 18.82
N TYR A 326 18.43 13.18 18.27
CA TYR A 326 17.19 12.44 18.57
C TYR A 326 17.44 11.02 19.08
N GLY A 327 18.70 10.57 19.12
CA GLY A 327 19.06 9.29 19.71
C GLY A 327 18.77 9.24 21.22
N PHE A 328 18.81 8.04 21.79
CA PHE A 328 18.58 7.83 23.22
C PHE A 328 19.88 7.82 24.03
N GLY A 329 21.02 8.10 23.39
CA GLY A 329 22.34 7.79 23.95
C GLY A 329 22.56 6.28 24.05
N GLU A 330 21.92 5.50 23.17
CA GLU A 330 21.94 4.04 23.22
C GLU A 330 23.34 3.45 23.07
N MET A 331 23.59 2.35 23.78
CA MET A 331 24.84 1.62 23.66
C MET A 331 24.90 0.84 22.36
N SER A 332 23.79 0.28 21.90
CA SER A 332 23.74 -0.39 20.60
C SER A 332 22.48 -0.06 19.83
N CYS A 333 22.58 -0.11 18.50
CA CYS A 333 21.43 0.09 17.63
C CYS A 333 21.43 -0.83 16.42
N LYS A 334 20.23 -1.02 15.87
CA LYS A 334 19.96 -1.76 14.65
C LYS A 334 19.40 -0.80 13.61
N MET A 335 19.92 -0.83 12.40
CA MET A 335 19.51 0.04 11.30
C MET A 335 19.04 -0.81 10.13
N HIS A 336 17.89 -0.47 9.55
CA HIS A 336 17.48 -1.03 8.26
C HIS A 336 17.36 0.09 7.23
N CYS A 337 17.86 -0.16 6.03
CA CYS A 337 17.76 0.78 4.90
C CYS A 337 17.65 0.02 3.58
N ASP A 338 17.22 0.73 2.55
CA ASP A 338 17.11 0.15 1.22
C ASP A 338 18.48 -0.25 0.64
N ASN A 339 18.49 -1.34 -0.13
CA ASN A 339 19.69 -1.90 -0.77
C ASN A 339 20.10 -1.07 -2.01
N CYS A 340 20.32 0.23 -1.81
CA CYS A 340 20.74 1.18 -2.85
C CYS A 340 22.25 1.46 -2.73
N ALA A 341 23.03 0.92 -3.68
CA ALA A 341 24.51 1.03 -3.67
C ALA A 341 25.03 2.47 -3.83
N GLY A 342 24.23 3.38 -4.39
CA GLY A 342 24.61 4.79 -4.58
C GLY A 342 24.39 5.66 -3.35
N GLN A 343 23.53 5.22 -2.43
CA GLN A 343 23.08 6.01 -1.28
C GLN A 343 23.46 5.32 0.04
N ASN A 344 22.67 4.33 0.46
CA ASN A 344 22.76 3.74 1.80
C ASN A 344 23.78 2.59 1.87
N LYS A 345 23.86 1.75 0.83
CA LYS A 345 24.85 0.65 0.74
C LYS A 345 26.16 1.14 0.14
N ASN A 346 26.78 2.07 0.85
CA ASN A 346 28.00 2.74 0.43
C ASN A 346 29.15 2.44 1.42
N ARG A 347 30.38 2.27 0.90
CA ARG A 347 31.60 2.10 1.71
C ARG A 347 31.76 3.20 2.77
N TYR A 348 31.33 4.43 2.47
CA TYR A 348 31.47 5.56 3.38
C TYR A 348 30.47 5.50 4.53
N VAL A 349 29.27 4.98 4.30
CA VAL A 349 28.30 4.75 5.39
C VAL A 349 28.84 3.67 6.33
N LEU A 350 29.40 2.57 5.81
CA LEU A 350 30.04 1.55 6.66
C LEU A 350 31.24 2.10 7.44
N ALA A 351 32.11 2.88 6.78
CA ALA A 351 33.24 3.53 7.43
C ALA A 351 32.78 4.52 8.52
N TYR A 352 31.70 5.25 8.28
CA TYR A 352 31.09 6.14 9.27
C TYR A 352 30.56 5.38 10.50
N LEU A 353 29.85 4.26 10.29
CA LEU A 353 29.40 3.42 11.41
C LEU A 353 30.58 2.83 12.19
N ALA A 354 31.66 2.45 11.50
CA ALA A 354 32.88 1.99 12.15
C ALA A 354 33.53 3.11 12.97
N TRP A 355 33.61 4.32 12.41
CA TRP A 355 34.08 5.51 13.11
C TRP A 355 33.24 5.82 14.35
N ARG A 356 31.90 5.70 14.29
CA ARG A 356 31.05 5.87 15.48
C ARG A 356 31.38 4.88 16.59
N VAL A 357 31.66 3.62 16.24
CA VAL A 357 32.06 2.59 17.21
C VAL A 357 33.45 2.87 17.79
N LEU A 358 34.41 3.22 16.93
CA LEU A 358 35.79 3.56 17.32
C LEU A 358 35.87 4.81 18.21
N THR A 359 34.96 5.77 18.02
CA THR A 359 34.89 7.00 18.83
C THR A 359 34.04 6.87 20.09
N GLY A 360 33.52 5.67 20.38
CA GLY A 360 32.70 5.41 21.57
C GLY A 360 31.30 6.00 21.53
N LEU A 361 30.83 6.45 20.37
CA LEU A 361 29.46 6.94 20.20
C LEU A 361 28.42 5.82 20.29
N HIS A 362 28.83 4.59 19.96
CA HIS A 362 28.08 3.35 20.09
C HIS A 362 29.03 2.20 20.42
N ARG A 363 28.59 1.19 21.16
CA ARG A 363 29.34 -0.06 21.39
C ARG A 363 29.13 -1.08 20.29
N GLU A 364 27.92 -1.15 19.73
CA GLU A 364 27.63 -2.03 18.59
C GLU A 364 26.59 -1.39 17.65
N ILE A 365 26.83 -1.52 16.35
CA ILE A 365 25.88 -1.10 15.33
C ILE A 365 25.67 -2.26 14.35
N THR A 366 24.41 -2.60 14.09
CA THR A 366 24.04 -3.56 13.04
C THR A 366 23.28 -2.85 11.93
N LEU A 367 23.80 -2.86 10.72
CA LEU A 367 23.15 -2.36 9.51
C LEU A 367 22.65 -3.53 8.65
N SER A 368 21.36 -3.53 8.31
CA SER A 368 20.73 -4.56 7.48
C SER A 368 20.06 -3.94 6.25
N MET A 369 20.32 -4.53 5.09
CA MET A 369 19.83 -4.07 3.79
C MET A 369 18.51 -4.76 3.46
N GLN A 370 17.46 -3.99 3.21
CA GLN A 370 16.16 -4.54 2.85
C GLN A 370 16.16 -5.09 1.41
N ILE A 371 15.41 -6.17 1.18
CA ILE A 371 15.22 -6.69 -0.17
C ILE A 371 14.25 -5.76 -0.92
N PRO A 372 14.68 -5.12 -2.02
CA PRO A 372 13.84 -4.16 -2.73
C PRO A 372 12.52 -4.77 -3.20
N GLY A 373 11.41 -4.06 -2.98
CA GLY A 373 10.07 -4.45 -3.39
C GLY A 373 9.40 -5.53 -2.54
N HIS A 374 10.03 -5.97 -1.45
CA HIS A 374 9.49 -6.98 -0.53
C HIS A 374 9.22 -6.47 0.88
N THR A 375 9.98 -5.48 1.33
CA THR A 375 9.84 -4.89 2.65
C THR A 375 9.39 -3.45 2.50
N LYS A 376 8.48 -3.02 3.37
CA LYS A 376 8.12 -1.61 3.54
C LYS A 376 8.41 -1.26 4.99
N CYS A 377 9.22 -0.25 5.23
CA CYS A 377 9.54 0.18 6.59
C CYS A 377 8.68 1.35 7.04
N LEU A 378 8.78 1.72 8.32
CA LEU A 378 7.99 2.84 8.85
C LEU A 378 8.36 4.17 8.22
N VAL A 379 9.62 4.36 7.80
CA VAL A 379 10.03 5.58 7.09
C VAL A 379 9.26 5.78 5.77
N ASP A 380 9.01 4.70 5.02
CA ASP A 380 8.19 4.71 3.80
C ASP A 380 6.73 5.04 4.09
N ALA A 381 6.22 4.55 5.23
CA ALA A 381 4.87 4.85 5.68
C ALA A 381 4.74 6.35 6.01
N GLY A 382 5.70 6.93 6.73
CA GLY A 382 5.74 8.36 7.02
C GLY A 382 5.79 9.21 5.76
N PHE A 383 6.63 8.85 4.78
CA PHE A 383 6.65 9.50 3.47
C PHE A 383 5.33 9.38 2.72
N SER A 384 4.68 8.21 2.81
CA SER A 384 3.37 7.99 2.20
C SER A 384 2.30 8.91 2.79
N TYR A 385 2.32 9.16 4.10
CA TYR A 385 1.42 10.12 4.75
C TYR A 385 1.71 11.55 4.31
N ILE A 386 2.99 11.95 4.27
CA ILE A 386 3.42 13.27 3.78
C ILE A 386 2.92 13.48 2.35
N LYS A 387 3.19 12.55 1.43
CA LYS A 387 2.74 12.64 0.02
C LYS A 387 1.22 12.65 -0.14
N LYS A 388 0.46 12.00 0.75
CA LYS A 388 -1.01 12.03 0.71
C LYS A 388 -1.54 13.41 1.08
N LEU A 389 -0.96 14.05 2.09
CA LEU A 389 -1.38 15.40 2.51
C LEU A 389 -0.86 16.46 1.55
N TYR A 390 0.40 16.39 1.12
CA TYR A 390 1.03 17.28 0.14
C TYR A 390 0.18 17.41 -1.13
N ARG A 391 -0.28 16.29 -1.71
CA ARG A 391 -1.14 16.28 -2.92
C ARG A 391 -2.48 17.01 -2.78
N ARG A 392 -2.89 17.33 -1.56
CA ARG A 392 -4.17 17.99 -1.23
C ARG A 392 -3.97 19.35 -0.58
N ALA A 393 -2.72 19.80 -0.46
CA ALA A 393 -2.35 21.04 0.18
C ALA A 393 -1.71 21.96 -0.85
N ASP A 394 -1.95 23.25 -0.67
CA ASP A 394 -1.29 24.30 -1.40
C ASP A 394 -0.03 24.69 -0.61
N ASN A 395 1.12 24.69 -1.27
CA ASN A 395 2.44 24.89 -0.66
C ASN A 395 3.21 25.88 -1.51
N ASP A 396 3.32 27.11 -1.03
CA ASP A 396 4.02 28.18 -1.74
C ASP A 396 5.40 28.44 -1.15
N SER A 397 5.65 28.01 0.09
CA SER A 397 6.92 28.17 0.81
C SER A 397 7.44 26.88 1.45
N LEU A 398 8.71 26.90 1.86
CA LEU A 398 9.32 25.81 2.63
C LEU A 398 8.64 25.62 4.01
N GLN A 399 8.12 26.69 4.60
CA GLN A 399 7.37 26.64 5.86
C GLN A 399 6.02 25.94 5.68
N ASP A 400 5.34 26.11 4.54
CA ASP A 400 4.11 25.39 4.23
C ASP A 400 4.37 23.88 4.14
N LEU A 401 5.47 23.51 3.46
CA LEU A 401 5.91 22.11 3.42
C LEU A 401 6.22 21.56 4.81
N ALA A 402 6.91 22.32 5.66
CA ALA A 402 7.17 21.92 7.04
C ALA A 402 5.87 21.69 7.81
N ASN A 403 4.87 22.57 7.63
CA ASN A 403 3.54 22.42 8.22
C ASN A 403 2.82 21.17 7.70
N VAL A 404 2.93 20.85 6.41
CA VAL A 404 2.39 19.63 5.81
C VAL A 404 3.05 18.40 6.42
N VAL A 405 4.37 18.39 6.57
CA VAL A 405 5.09 17.28 7.20
C VAL A 405 4.59 17.08 8.63
N GLN A 406 4.53 18.14 9.45
CA GLN A 406 4.09 18.06 10.85
C GLN A 406 2.63 17.58 10.99
N LYS A 407 1.74 17.98 10.07
CA LYS A 407 0.32 17.59 10.09
C LYS A 407 0.05 16.23 9.47
N SER A 408 1.01 15.65 8.73
CA SER A 408 0.80 14.42 7.97
C SER A 408 0.57 13.19 8.84
N ALA A 409 1.24 13.11 10.00
CA ALA A 409 1.07 12.04 10.99
C ALA A 409 1.62 12.49 12.35
N ARG A 410 1.07 11.95 13.46
CA ARG A 410 1.50 12.29 14.83
C ARG A 410 3.01 12.11 15.06
N GLY A 411 3.62 11.10 14.43
CA GLY A 411 5.04 10.80 14.58
C GLY A 411 5.95 11.54 13.59
N ASN A 412 5.41 12.28 12.62
CA ASN A 412 6.23 13.00 11.63
C ASN A 412 6.61 14.38 12.16
N ASN A 413 7.92 14.62 12.25
CA ASN A 413 8.51 15.88 12.66
C ASN A 413 9.24 16.51 11.48
N ALA A 414 9.01 17.80 11.23
CA ALA A 414 9.67 18.54 10.16
C ALA A 414 10.97 19.18 10.65
N ILE A 415 12.09 18.92 9.98
CA ILE A 415 13.38 19.56 10.23
C ILE A 415 13.75 20.37 8.98
N VAL A 416 13.74 21.69 9.09
CA VAL A 416 14.14 22.57 7.99
C VAL A 416 15.64 22.78 8.03
N VAL A 417 16.34 22.37 6.97
CA VAL A 417 17.78 22.67 6.82
C VAL A 417 17.92 24.15 6.47
N ASN A 418 18.67 24.87 7.30
CA ASN A 418 18.87 26.32 7.18
C ASN A 418 20.37 26.64 7.15
N ASP A 419 20.69 27.93 7.10
CA ASP A 419 22.07 28.43 7.00
C ASP A 419 22.97 28.04 8.20
N GLY A 420 22.37 27.70 9.35
CA GLY A 420 23.12 27.21 10.52
C GLY A 420 23.44 25.72 10.47
N PHE A 421 22.96 24.99 9.46
CA PHE A 421 23.21 23.57 9.31
C PHE A 421 24.56 23.30 8.63
N CYS A 422 25.46 22.60 9.32
CA CYS A 422 26.79 22.31 8.79
C CYS A 422 26.80 21.02 7.95
N TRP A 423 27.22 21.13 6.69
CA TRP A 423 27.55 19.99 5.84
C TRP A 423 28.99 19.54 6.08
N TYR A 424 29.25 18.24 6.15
CA TYR A 424 30.59 17.71 6.46
C TYR A 424 31.17 16.87 5.33
N ASP A 425 32.49 17.00 5.08
CA ASP A 425 33.20 16.17 4.11
C ASP A 425 33.60 14.79 4.65
N TRP A 426 32.60 14.00 5.02
CA TRP A 426 32.78 12.62 5.50
C TRP A 426 33.55 11.73 4.53
N LYS A 427 33.37 11.92 3.22
CA LYS A 427 33.99 11.09 2.20
C LYS A 427 35.51 11.20 2.24
N THR A 428 36.04 12.43 2.22
CA THR A 428 37.48 12.66 2.28
C THR A 428 38.02 12.26 3.64
N PHE A 429 37.33 12.68 4.71
CA PHE A 429 37.71 12.37 6.09
C PHE A 429 37.78 10.88 6.39
N LEU A 430 36.83 10.07 5.93
CA LEU A 430 36.85 8.62 6.19
C LEU A 430 37.79 7.86 5.24
N SER A 431 38.22 8.46 4.13
CA SER A 431 39.11 7.79 3.17
C SER A 431 40.54 7.62 3.69
N THR A 432 40.95 8.46 4.64
CA THR A 432 42.28 8.43 5.27
C THR A 432 42.49 7.14 6.06
N ASP A 433 41.49 6.76 6.85
CA ASP A 433 41.61 5.68 7.83
C ASP A 433 40.93 4.39 7.40
N PHE A 434 39.93 4.46 6.49
CA PHE A 434 39.15 3.29 6.09
C PHE A 434 39.37 2.88 4.62
N SER A 435 39.54 1.58 4.44
CA SER A 435 39.60 0.91 3.15
C SER A 435 38.19 0.47 2.70
N PRO A 436 37.96 0.37 1.38
CA PRO A 436 36.68 -0.14 0.88
C PRO A 436 36.50 -1.63 1.21
N LEU A 437 35.31 -2.00 1.70
CA LEU A 437 34.94 -3.40 1.93
C LEU A 437 34.78 -4.14 0.59
N SER A 438 35.64 -5.12 0.35
CA SER A 438 35.62 -5.92 -0.88
C SER A 438 34.33 -6.73 -1.00
N GLY A 439 33.67 -6.66 -2.16
CA GLY A 439 32.45 -7.41 -2.42
C GLY A 439 31.21 -6.90 -1.66
N ILE A 440 31.21 -5.66 -1.16
CA ILE A 440 30.10 -5.05 -0.39
C ILE A 440 28.70 -5.34 -0.96
N ARG A 441 28.56 -5.38 -2.29
CA ARG A 441 27.28 -5.64 -2.97
C ARG A 441 26.66 -6.99 -2.62
N LYS A 442 27.46 -8.00 -2.29
CA LYS A 442 27.01 -9.37 -1.96
C LYS A 442 26.36 -9.47 -0.57
N TYR A 443 26.82 -8.65 0.37
CA TYR A 443 26.41 -8.74 1.77
C TYR A 443 25.15 -7.93 2.05
N HIS A 444 24.29 -8.41 2.93
CA HIS A 444 23.06 -7.72 3.35
C HIS A 444 23.09 -7.32 4.82
N HIS A 445 23.90 -7.97 5.65
CA HIS A 445 24.04 -7.61 7.07
C HIS A 445 25.48 -7.25 7.37
N PHE A 446 25.65 -6.19 8.15
CA PHE A 446 26.92 -5.65 8.60
C PHE A 446 26.80 -5.39 10.09
N ARG A 447 27.65 -6.02 10.90
CA ARG A 447 27.74 -5.78 12.34
C ARG A 447 29.12 -5.23 12.67
N LEU A 448 29.15 -4.17 13.47
CA LEU A 448 30.36 -3.48 13.91
C LEU A 448 30.33 -3.40 15.42
N SER A 449 31.42 -3.81 16.09
CA SER A 449 31.47 -3.95 17.54
C SER A 449 32.74 -3.36 18.12
N ALA A 450 32.63 -2.68 19.26
CA ALA A 450 33.76 -2.14 20.01
C ALA A 450 34.68 -3.24 20.56
N MET A 451 34.22 -4.50 20.60
CA MET A 451 35.06 -5.65 20.98
C MET A 451 36.10 -6.01 19.90
N GLN A 452 35.82 -5.70 18.63
CA GLN A 452 36.76 -5.86 17.52
C GLN A 452 36.71 -4.61 16.63
N PRO A 453 37.32 -3.50 17.09
CA PRO A 453 37.30 -2.24 16.36
C PRO A 453 37.93 -2.39 14.97
N GLY A 454 37.42 -1.66 13.98
CA GLY A 454 37.91 -1.72 12.60
C GLY A 454 37.45 -2.94 11.79
N VAL A 455 36.88 -3.97 12.43
CA VAL A 455 36.33 -5.17 11.77
C VAL A 455 34.83 -5.01 11.52
N VAL A 456 34.42 -5.34 10.29
CA VAL A 456 33.01 -5.48 9.92
C VAL A 456 32.69 -6.96 9.76
N PHE A 457 31.74 -7.45 10.55
CA PHE A 457 31.18 -8.79 10.39
C PHE A 457 30.07 -8.75 9.35
N VAL A 458 30.23 -9.51 8.27
CA VAL A 458 29.32 -9.49 7.13
C VAL A 458 28.60 -10.83 6.94
N LYS A 459 27.37 -10.75 6.43
CA LYS A 459 26.59 -11.92 5.99
C LYS A 459 25.90 -11.67 4.65
N GLU A 460 25.81 -12.69 3.80
CA GLU A 460 25.05 -12.61 2.55
C GLU A 460 23.55 -12.73 2.79
N LYS A 461 23.13 -13.66 3.66
CA LYS A 461 21.77 -13.78 4.21
C LYS A 461 21.82 -13.77 5.73
N TYR A 462 20.72 -13.45 6.39
CA TYR A 462 20.69 -13.41 7.85
C TYR A 462 21.13 -14.72 8.54
N THR A 463 20.76 -15.86 7.96
CA THR A 463 21.07 -17.21 8.46
C THR A 463 22.51 -17.65 8.22
N ASP A 464 23.24 -16.96 7.35
CA ASP A 464 24.60 -17.35 7.00
C ASP A 464 25.56 -17.05 8.17
N PRO A 465 26.67 -17.81 8.28
CA PRO A 465 27.71 -17.50 9.25
C PRO A 465 28.33 -16.13 8.98
N GLU A 466 28.76 -15.46 10.05
CA GLU A 466 29.46 -14.19 9.92
C GLU A 466 30.87 -14.39 9.36
N LYS A 467 31.27 -13.48 8.48
CA LYS A 467 32.66 -13.34 8.03
C LYS A 467 33.22 -12.02 8.53
N ALA A 468 34.35 -12.06 9.23
CA ALA A 468 35.08 -10.87 9.65
C ALA A 468 35.89 -10.27 8.48
N ILE A 469 35.77 -8.97 8.27
CA ILE A 469 36.58 -8.22 7.29
C ILE A 469 37.11 -6.95 7.97
N ASN A 470 38.43 -6.83 8.12
CA ASN A 470 39.05 -5.58 8.57
C ASN A 470 38.95 -4.52 7.47
N ILE A 471 38.45 -3.34 7.82
CA ILE A 471 38.39 -2.18 6.92
C ILE A 471 39.27 -1.02 7.39
N LEU A 472 39.87 -1.11 8.58
CA LEU A 472 40.76 -0.11 9.12
C LEU A 472 42.15 -0.24 8.47
N ARG A 473 42.74 0.89 8.05
CA ARG A 473 44.06 0.91 7.40
C ARG A 473 45.21 0.87 8.41
N ASN A 474 45.02 1.51 9.56
CA ASN A 474 45.99 1.57 10.64
C ASN A 474 45.30 1.27 11.97
N GLU A 475 45.69 0.16 12.61
CA GLU A 475 45.12 -0.29 13.88
C GLU A 475 45.51 0.62 15.05
N ASP A 476 46.62 1.34 14.94
CA ASP A 476 47.12 2.27 15.95
C ASP A 476 46.51 3.69 15.83
N ALA A 477 45.59 3.89 14.88
CA ALA A 477 44.95 5.19 14.69
C ALA A 477 44.09 5.58 15.91
N ILE A 478 44.31 6.80 16.42
CA ILE A 478 43.56 7.35 17.55
C ILE A 478 42.34 8.09 17.01
N PHE A 479 41.15 7.64 17.40
CA PHE A 479 39.89 8.25 17.01
C PHE A 479 39.29 9.07 18.15
N SER A 480 38.75 10.24 17.83
CA SER A 480 38.03 11.08 18.78
C SER A 480 36.75 11.60 18.17
N ALA A 481 35.64 11.53 18.93
CA ALA A 481 34.36 12.10 18.52
C ALA A 481 34.41 13.63 18.37
N ALA A 482 35.41 14.29 18.97
CA ALA A 482 35.61 15.73 18.84
C ALA A 482 36.26 16.12 17.49
N ASN A 483 36.90 15.17 16.80
CA ASN A 483 37.51 15.42 15.50
C ASN A 483 36.47 15.21 14.40
N LEU A 484 35.71 16.25 14.10
CA LEU A 484 34.72 16.26 13.03
C LEU A 484 35.39 16.60 11.68
N PRO A 485 34.82 16.13 10.54
CA PRO A 485 35.31 16.50 9.22
C PRO A 485 35.26 18.03 8.98
N PRO A 486 36.00 18.55 7.99
CA PRO A 486 35.83 19.92 7.53
C PRO A 486 34.39 20.20 7.08
N ILE A 487 33.92 21.41 7.36
CA ILE A 487 32.62 21.89 6.90
C ILE A 487 32.72 22.22 5.40
N LEU A 488 31.73 21.75 4.64
CA LEU A 488 31.55 22.05 3.23
C LEU A 488 30.70 23.30 3.08
N GLU A 489 31.09 24.17 2.14
CA GLU A 489 30.24 25.27 1.71
C GLU A 489 29.01 24.73 0.97
N LYS A 490 27.85 25.31 1.25
CA LYS A 490 26.62 25.01 0.51
C LYS A 490 26.70 25.58 -0.91
N GLY A 491 26.03 24.92 -1.85
CA GLY A 491 26.11 25.28 -3.27
C GLY A 491 25.32 26.54 -3.65
N GLY A 492 24.22 26.83 -2.96
CA GLY A 492 23.34 27.95 -3.30
C GLY A 492 22.64 27.82 -4.65
N LEU A 493 21.95 28.89 -5.06
CA LEU A 493 21.35 29.02 -6.39
C LEU A 493 22.27 29.82 -7.32
N SER A 494 22.41 29.37 -8.56
CA SER A 494 23.00 30.16 -9.64
C SER A 494 22.13 31.38 -9.97
N ALA A 495 22.76 32.43 -10.51
CA ALA A 495 22.04 33.59 -11.01
C ALA A 495 21.01 33.22 -12.08
N GLU A 496 21.37 32.29 -12.98
CA GLU A 496 20.45 31.75 -13.99
C GLU A 496 19.23 31.06 -13.36
N ARG A 497 19.45 30.26 -12.32
CA ARG A 497 18.35 29.57 -11.63
C ARG A 497 17.49 30.55 -10.83
N LYS A 498 18.07 31.53 -10.14
CA LYS A 498 17.32 32.62 -9.47
C LYS A 498 16.43 33.36 -10.48
N LEU A 499 17.00 33.77 -11.62
CA LEU A 499 16.28 34.47 -12.68
C LEU A 499 15.17 33.62 -13.29
N TYR A 500 15.42 32.32 -13.50
CA TYR A 500 14.40 31.37 -13.95
C TYR A 500 13.24 31.28 -12.97
N LEU A 501 13.52 31.10 -11.67
CA LEU A 501 12.48 31.04 -10.63
C LEU A 501 11.67 32.34 -10.59
N PHE A 502 12.35 33.49 -10.66
CA PHE A 502 11.70 34.79 -10.67
C PHE A 502 10.79 35.01 -11.89
N ASN A 503 11.23 34.65 -13.10
CA ASN A 503 10.47 34.92 -14.32
C ASN A 503 9.40 33.85 -14.59
N GLN A 504 9.72 32.57 -14.38
CA GLN A 504 8.89 31.45 -14.81
C GLN A 504 8.02 30.86 -13.71
N ILE A 505 8.42 30.98 -12.44
CA ILE A 505 7.74 30.31 -11.32
C ILE A 505 6.97 31.31 -10.45
N ARG A 506 7.53 32.49 -10.19
CA ARG A 506 6.94 33.54 -9.35
C ARG A 506 5.48 33.91 -9.67
N PRO A 507 5.00 33.93 -10.94
CA PRO A 507 3.60 34.22 -11.24
C PRO A 507 2.60 33.24 -10.59
N TYR A 508 3.05 32.01 -10.33
CA TYR A 508 2.23 30.95 -9.73
C TYR A 508 2.33 30.94 -8.21
N VAL A 509 3.23 31.72 -7.60
CA VAL A 509 3.43 31.75 -6.14
C VAL A 509 2.51 32.81 -5.52
N GLN A 510 1.86 32.49 -4.41
CA GLN A 510 1.05 33.45 -3.65
C GLN A 510 1.89 34.59 -3.06
N ASP A 511 1.31 35.79 -2.95
CA ASP A 511 2.05 37.03 -2.61
C ASP A 511 2.92 36.93 -1.35
N HIS A 512 2.43 36.26 -0.31
CA HIS A 512 3.15 36.10 0.96
C HIS A 512 4.47 35.29 0.85
N ALA A 513 4.63 34.49 -0.21
CA ALA A 513 5.76 33.57 -0.39
C ALA A 513 6.62 33.91 -1.62
N LYS A 514 6.23 34.90 -2.44
CA LYS A 514 6.93 35.24 -3.69
C LYS A 514 8.41 35.49 -3.48
N ASP A 515 8.78 36.34 -2.52
CA ASP A 515 10.18 36.70 -2.27
C ASP A 515 10.96 35.61 -1.54
N LEU A 516 10.27 34.75 -0.79
CA LEU A 516 10.90 33.62 -0.10
C LEU A 516 11.27 32.51 -1.09
N THR A 517 10.34 32.16 -1.97
CA THR A 517 10.45 31.01 -2.88
C THR A 517 11.13 31.41 -4.19
N CYS A 518 10.88 32.62 -4.69
CA CYS A 518 11.39 33.13 -5.95
C CYS A 518 11.94 34.56 -5.75
N PRO A 519 13.05 34.70 -5.00
CA PRO A 519 13.62 36.01 -4.69
C PRO A 519 13.98 36.76 -5.98
N PRO A 520 13.92 38.11 -5.97
CA PRO A 520 14.43 38.90 -7.08
C PRO A 520 15.90 38.57 -7.36
N PRO A 521 16.34 38.61 -8.64
CA PRO A 521 17.75 38.51 -8.96
C PRO A 521 18.52 39.64 -8.27
N ASP A 522 19.77 39.38 -7.89
CA ASP A 522 20.64 40.39 -7.29
C ASP A 522 20.83 41.53 -8.33
N GLU A 523 20.63 42.79 -7.94
CA GLU A 523 20.81 43.96 -8.83
C GLU A 523 22.29 44.04 -9.28
N GLU A 524 22.54 44.13 -10.60
CA GLU A 524 23.88 44.34 -11.17
C GLU A 524 24.47 45.72 -10.85
#